data_AF-A0A2V5ZBF3-F1
#
_entry.id   AF-A0A2V5ZBF3-F1
#
_cell.length_a   1.000
_cell.length_b   1.000
_cell.length_c   1.000
_cell.angle_alpha   90.00
_cell.angle_beta   90.00
_cell.angle_gamma   90.00
#
_symmetry.space_group_name_H-M   'P 1'
#
loop_
_entity.id
_entity.type
_entity.pdbx_description
1 polymer ?
#
loop_
_entity_poly.entity_id
_entity_poly.type
_entity_poly.pdbx_seq_one_letter_code
_entity_poly.pdbx_strand_id
1 'polypeptide(L)'
;MSNISSNLNQAINHSVRVLESLKNLEPQVSKAADLIGECFRTGNKLLVCGNGGSAADASHFATELVVRFTKDRRALPAICLASDSGILTAAGNDYGFDKIFARQVAAFGQPGDVLICLTTSGNSKNVVGALEEAKARKLKTIAFLGRDGGSTIGMADIDLLVKNDSTARIQEAHQLLIHVLCEMIEAQLDKT
;
A
#
# COMPACT_ATOMS: atom_id res chain seq x y z
N MET A 1 -30.54 -22.97 14.00
CA MET A 1 -30.24 -22.09 12.87
C MET A 1 -29.84 -20.73 13.43
N SER A 2 -28.55 -20.52 13.68
CA SER A 2 -28.05 -19.34 14.37
C SER A 2 -27.92 -18.13 13.44
N ASN A 3 -28.72 -17.09 13.72
CA ASN A 3 -28.33 -15.67 13.72
C ASN A 3 -27.48 -15.10 12.55
N ILE A 4 -27.66 -15.54 11.30
CA ILE A 4 -26.95 -14.99 10.13
C ILE A 4 -27.19 -13.47 9.97
N SER A 5 -28.37 -12.98 10.34
CA SER A 5 -28.71 -11.54 10.32
C SER A 5 -27.90 -10.70 11.34
N SER A 6 -27.31 -11.33 12.37
CA SER A 6 -26.48 -10.62 13.36
C SER A 6 -25.05 -10.34 12.89
N ASN A 7 -24.49 -11.20 12.02
CA ASN A 7 -23.09 -11.09 11.60
C ASN A 7 -22.84 -9.88 10.69
N LEU A 8 -23.77 -9.58 9.78
CA LEU A 8 -23.64 -8.43 8.88
C LEU A 8 -23.69 -7.11 9.65
N ASN A 9 -24.67 -6.92 10.54
CA ASN A 9 -24.77 -5.71 11.35
C ASN A 9 -23.56 -5.52 12.26
N GLN A 10 -23.03 -6.60 12.84
CA GLN A 10 -21.81 -6.54 13.63
C GLN A 10 -20.59 -6.13 12.78
N ALA A 11 -20.45 -6.70 11.59
CA ALA A 11 -19.39 -6.36 10.65
C ALA A 11 -19.47 -4.88 10.25
N ILE A 12 -20.65 -4.42 9.80
CA ILE A 12 -20.89 -3.01 9.44
C ILE A 12 -20.52 -2.08 10.59
N ASN A 13 -21.03 -2.35 11.80
CA ASN A 13 -20.75 -1.50 12.96
C ASN A 13 -19.26 -1.47 13.33
N HIS A 14 -18.55 -2.59 13.15
CA HIS A 14 -17.11 -2.65 13.36
C HIS A 14 -16.36 -1.87 12.28
N SER A 15 -16.71 -2.06 11.00
CA SER A 15 -16.12 -1.32 9.88
C SER A 15 -16.33 0.18 10.05
N VAL A 16 -17.55 0.65 10.35
CA VAL A 16 -17.84 2.07 10.59
C VAL A 16 -16.90 2.65 11.66
N ARG A 17 -16.77 2.00 12.82
CA ARG A 17 -15.86 2.48 13.88
C ARG A 17 -14.40 2.56 13.43
N VAL A 18 -13.93 1.57 12.67
CA VAL A 18 -12.55 1.56 12.17
C VAL A 18 -12.36 2.67 11.13
N LEU A 19 -13.27 2.83 10.19
CA LEU A 19 -13.20 3.86 9.16
C LEU A 19 -13.30 5.28 9.76
N GLU A 20 -14.16 5.50 10.75
CA GLU A 20 -14.23 6.77 11.48
C GLU A 20 -12.90 7.13 12.16
N SER A 21 -12.17 6.13 12.67
CA SER A 21 -10.88 6.35 13.33
C SER A 21 -9.78 6.84 12.37
N LEU A 22 -9.95 6.63 11.06
CA LEU A 22 -8.98 7.06 10.04
C LEU A 22 -8.87 8.57 9.89
N LYS A 23 -9.85 9.34 10.39
CA LYS A 23 -9.75 10.81 10.48
C LYS A 23 -8.47 11.26 11.20
N ASN A 24 -7.98 10.45 12.15
CA ASN A 24 -6.73 10.74 12.87
C ASN A 24 -5.46 10.59 12.01
N LEU A 25 -5.56 10.00 10.82
CA LEU A 25 -4.45 9.80 9.88
C LEU A 25 -4.38 10.91 8.81
N GLU A 26 -5.29 11.90 8.83
CA GLU A 26 -5.33 12.98 7.82
C GLU A 26 -3.96 13.64 7.57
N PRO A 27 -3.15 13.99 8.59
CA PRO A 27 -1.83 14.57 8.35
C PRO A 27 -0.89 13.64 7.58
N GLN A 28 -0.92 12.34 7.88
CA GLN A 28 -0.07 11.33 7.23
C GLN A 28 -0.56 11.04 5.82
N VAL A 29 -1.88 10.98 5.60
CA VAL A 29 -2.49 10.79 4.29
C VAL A 29 -2.16 11.98 3.37
N SER A 30 -2.24 13.21 3.87
CA SER A 30 -1.83 14.39 3.10
C SER A 30 -0.35 14.34 2.70
N LYS A 31 0.53 14.01 3.64
CA LYS A 31 1.97 13.85 3.35
C LYS A 31 2.23 12.74 2.33
N ALA A 32 1.50 11.63 2.41
CA ALA A 32 1.60 10.53 1.46
C ALA A 32 1.14 10.97 0.06
N ALA A 33 0.03 11.69 -0.05
CA ALA A 33 -0.45 12.23 -1.31
C ALA A 33 0.56 13.20 -1.93
N ASP A 34 1.11 14.13 -1.16
CA ASP A 34 2.12 15.09 -1.63
C ASP A 34 3.39 14.39 -2.12
N LEU A 35 3.85 13.38 -1.38
CA LEU A 35 5.02 12.58 -1.75
C LEU A 35 4.80 11.82 -3.07
N ILE A 36 3.62 11.22 -3.25
CA ILE A 36 3.25 10.50 -4.48
C ILE A 36 3.09 11.50 -5.64
N GLY A 37 2.44 12.63 -5.41
CA GLY A 37 2.27 13.69 -6.41
C GLY A 37 3.62 14.23 -6.90
N GLU A 38 4.57 14.46 -5.99
CA GLU A 38 5.94 14.85 -6.36
C GLU A 38 6.62 13.77 -7.20
N CYS A 39 6.58 12.50 -6.77
CA CYS A 39 7.13 11.36 -7.52
C CYS A 39 6.65 11.38 -8.99
N PHE A 40 5.36 11.60 -9.23
CA PHE A 40 4.86 11.64 -10.60
C PHE A 40 5.20 12.92 -11.37
N ARG A 41 5.36 14.07 -10.69
CA ARG A 41 5.79 15.33 -11.31
C ARG A 41 7.25 15.29 -11.74
N THR A 42 8.09 14.56 -11.02
CA THR A 42 9.51 14.36 -11.37
C THR A 42 9.75 13.23 -12.37
N GLY A 43 8.69 12.58 -12.87
CA GLY A 43 8.78 11.48 -13.83
C GLY A 43 9.19 10.14 -13.23
N ASN A 44 9.14 10.01 -11.90
CA ASN A 44 9.39 8.76 -11.17
C ASN A 44 8.14 7.89 -11.09
N LYS A 45 8.29 6.67 -10.55
CA LYS A 45 7.23 5.67 -10.47
C LYS A 45 6.98 5.15 -9.06
N LEU A 46 5.81 4.53 -8.88
CA LEU A 46 5.50 3.77 -7.68
C LEU A 46 5.82 2.28 -7.88
N LEU A 47 6.38 1.66 -6.85
CA LEU A 47 6.40 0.21 -6.67
C LEU A 47 5.46 -0.12 -5.51
N VAL A 48 4.52 -1.05 -5.69
CA VAL A 48 3.51 -1.38 -4.67
C VAL A 48 3.56 -2.86 -4.35
N CYS A 49 3.56 -3.23 -3.07
CA CYS A 49 3.63 -4.64 -2.66
C CYS A 49 2.81 -4.95 -1.40
N GLY A 50 2.42 -6.22 -1.24
CA GLY A 50 1.67 -6.73 -0.11
C GLY A 50 1.42 -8.22 -0.26
N ASN A 51 0.85 -8.86 0.76
CA ASN A 51 0.57 -10.31 0.76
C ASN A 51 -0.94 -10.60 0.86
N GLY A 52 -1.42 -11.63 0.17
CA GLY A 52 -2.83 -12.07 0.26
C GLY A 52 -3.79 -10.97 -0.19
N GLY A 53 -4.78 -10.62 0.64
CA GLY A 53 -5.69 -9.49 0.33
C GLY A 53 -4.95 -8.17 0.11
N SER A 54 -3.84 -7.93 0.83
CA SER A 54 -3.01 -6.74 0.61
C SER A 54 -2.25 -6.78 -0.73
N ALA A 55 -2.05 -7.97 -1.32
CA ALA A 55 -1.54 -8.08 -2.70
C ALA A 55 -2.60 -7.68 -3.72
N ALA A 56 -3.88 -8.01 -3.44
CA ALA A 56 -5.00 -7.54 -4.27
C ALA A 56 -5.13 -6.02 -4.19
N ASP A 57 -5.04 -5.43 -2.99
CA ASP A 57 -5.06 -3.97 -2.80
C ASP A 57 -3.86 -3.29 -3.49
N ALA A 58 -2.66 -3.89 -3.42
CA ALA A 58 -1.48 -3.40 -4.14
C ALA A 58 -1.70 -3.40 -5.67
N SER A 59 -2.29 -4.47 -6.21
CA SER A 59 -2.64 -4.58 -7.62
C SER A 59 -3.73 -3.59 -8.01
N HIS A 60 -4.74 -3.42 -7.16
CA HIS A 60 -5.81 -2.44 -7.33
C HIS A 60 -5.24 -1.04 -7.43
N PHE A 61 -4.42 -0.63 -6.47
CA PHE A 61 -3.84 0.72 -6.47
C PHE A 61 -2.98 0.98 -7.71
N ALA A 62 -2.12 0.04 -8.09
CA ALA A 62 -1.34 0.16 -9.33
C ALA A 62 -2.24 0.27 -10.58
N THR A 63 -3.36 -0.46 -10.62
CA THR A 63 -4.31 -0.43 -11.74
C THR A 63 -4.99 0.93 -11.85
N GLU A 64 -5.50 1.47 -10.73
CA GLU A 64 -6.15 2.79 -10.70
C GLU A 64 -5.20 3.90 -11.18
N LEU A 65 -3.91 3.81 -10.85
CA LEU A 65 -2.89 4.78 -11.27
C LEU A 65 -2.53 4.64 -12.76
N VAL A 66 -2.31 3.41 -13.24
CA VAL A 66 -1.90 3.18 -14.64
C VAL A 66 -3.02 3.45 -15.62
N VAL A 67 -4.26 3.06 -15.29
CA VAL A 67 -5.43 3.22 -16.17
C VAL A 67 -6.07 4.59 -15.91
N ARG A 68 -6.95 4.68 -14.91
CA ARG A 68 -7.56 5.91 -14.37
C ARG A 68 -8.35 5.53 -13.11
N PHE A 69 -8.54 6.48 -12.20
CA PHE A 69 -9.48 6.30 -11.08
C PHE A 69 -10.85 6.88 -11.44
N THR A 70 -11.00 8.21 -11.43
CA THR A 70 -12.27 8.85 -11.82
C THR A 70 -12.14 9.69 -13.07
N LYS A 71 -11.12 10.54 -13.13
CA LYS A 71 -10.90 11.49 -14.23
C LYS A 71 -10.21 10.83 -15.41
N ASP A 72 -10.50 11.32 -16.61
CA ASP A 72 -9.70 10.97 -17.77
C ASP A 72 -8.41 11.81 -17.75
N ARG A 73 -7.27 11.15 -17.55
CA ARG A 73 -5.96 11.78 -17.34
C ARG A 73 -4.87 10.92 -17.94
N ARG A 74 -3.65 11.45 -18.03
CA ARG A 74 -2.49 10.66 -18.44
C ARG A 74 -2.29 9.44 -17.52
N ALA A 75 -1.73 8.36 -18.06
CA ALA A 75 -1.29 7.21 -17.29
C ALA A 75 -0.19 7.62 -16.28
N LEU A 76 -0.26 7.06 -15.07
CA LEU A 76 0.75 7.26 -14.02
C LEU A 76 1.54 5.96 -13.82
N PRO A 77 2.89 6.01 -13.81
CA PRO A 77 3.70 4.80 -13.77
C PRO A 77 3.66 4.15 -12.38
N ALA A 78 3.03 2.98 -12.28
CA ALA A 78 2.99 2.17 -11.06
C ALA A 78 3.14 0.68 -11.38
N ILE A 79 3.86 -0.05 -10.54
CA ILE A 79 4.10 -1.50 -10.71
C ILE A 79 3.69 -2.23 -9.43
N CYS A 80 2.79 -3.20 -9.54
CA CYS A 80 2.51 -4.14 -8.45
C CYS A 80 3.55 -5.27 -8.46
N LEU A 81 4.35 -5.37 -7.40
CA LEU A 81 5.39 -6.38 -7.25
C LEU A 81 4.84 -7.78 -6.91
N ALA A 82 3.53 -7.90 -6.73
CA ALA A 82 2.85 -9.15 -6.41
C ALA A 82 2.11 -9.78 -7.61
N SER A 83 2.18 -9.18 -8.80
CA SER A 83 1.39 -9.62 -9.96
C SER A 83 2.05 -10.71 -10.80
N ASP A 84 3.39 -10.70 -10.93
CA ASP A 84 4.10 -11.66 -11.79
C ASP A 84 4.40 -12.95 -11.03
N SER A 85 3.66 -14.01 -11.33
CA SER A 85 3.83 -15.32 -10.69
C SER A 85 5.19 -15.96 -10.98
N GLY A 86 5.78 -15.72 -12.15
CA GLY A 86 7.09 -16.23 -12.52
C GLY A 86 8.19 -15.62 -11.65
N ILE A 87 8.18 -14.29 -11.48
CA ILE A 87 9.13 -13.60 -10.61
C ILE A 87 8.97 -14.04 -9.15
N LEU A 88 7.73 -14.10 -8.65
CA LEU A 88 7.46 -14.49 -7.26
C LEU A 88 7.91 -15.92 -6.96
N THR A 89 7.59 -16.87 -7.84
CA THR A 89 7.91 -18.29 -7.63
C THR A 89 9.40 -18.56 -7.80
N ALA A 90 10.06 -17.96 -8.80
CA ALA A 90 11.50 -18.09 -8.97
C ALA A 90 12.27 -17.47 -7.78
N ALA A 91 11.93 -16.24 -7.38
CA ALA A 91 12.59 -15.62 -6.24
C ALA A 91 12.32 -16.37 -4.93
N GLY A 92 11.10 -16.85 -4.73
CA GLY A 92 10.71 -17.64 -3.56
C GLY A 92 11.45 -18.98 -3.48
N ASN A 93 11.62 -19.66 -4.61
CA ASN A 93 12.35 -20.93 -4.71
C ASN A 93 13.85 -20.75 -4.48
N ASP A 94 14.46 -19.77 -5.15
CA ASP A 94 15.92 -19.65 -5.23
C ASP A 94 16.52 -18.89 -4.04
N TYR A 95 15.78 -17.95 -3.45
CA TYR A 95 16.27 -17.05 -2.39
C TYR A 95 15.42 -17.03 -1.12
N GLY A 96 14.25 -17.68 -1.13
CA GLY A 96 13.29 -17.66 -0.03
C GLY A 96 12.18 -16.63 -0.21
N PHE A 97 11.01 -16.93 0.34
CA PHE A 97 9.82 -16.09 0.18
C PHE A 97 9.96 -14.70 0.81
N ASP A 98 10.88 -14.52 1.76
CA ASP A 98 11.23 -13.24 2.37
C ASP A 98 12.01 -12.29 1.42
N LYS A 99 12.49 -12.77 0.27
CA LYS A 99 13.26 -11.96 -0.70
C LYS A 99 12.48 -11.57 -1.95
N ILE A 100 11.24 -12.03 -2.11
CA ILE A 100 10.46 -11.88 -3.35
C ILE A 100 10.25 -10.42 -3.78
N PHE A 101 10.00 -9.52 -2.82
CA PHE A 101 9.80 -8.10 -3.12
C PHE A 101 11.12 -7.34 -3.14
N ALA A 102 12.03 -7.62 -2.21
CA ALA A 102 13.36 -7.01 -2.18
C ALA A 102 14.11 -7.21 -3.51
N ARG A 103 14.02 -8.40 -4.12
CA ARG A 103 14.65 -8.69 -5.41
C ARG A 103 14.11 -7.79 -6.54
N GLN A 104 12.81 -7.51 -6.52
CA GLN A 104 12.16 -6.66 -7.50
C GLN A 104 12.44 -5.18 -7.25
N VAL A 105 12.47 -4.74 -5.99
CA VAL A 105 12.90 -3.37 -5.64
C VAL A 105 14.34 -3.12 -6.08
N ALA A 106 15.23 -4.10 -5.88
CA ALA A 106 16.62 -4.02 -6.35
C ALA A 106 16.74 -3.89 -7.88
N ALA A 107 15.84 -4.54 -8.62
CA ALA A 107 15.84 -4.55 -10.08
C ALA A 107 15.19 -3.29 -10.68
N PHE A 108 14.05 -2.86 -10.14
CA PHE A 108 13.22 -1.83 -10.74
C PHE A 108 13.32 -0.46 -10.06
N GLY A 109 13.71 -0.40 -8.79
CA GLY A 109 13.76 0.83 -8.01
C GLY A 109 14.89 1.77 -8.43
N GLN A 110 14.56 3.05 -8.60
CA GLN A 110 15.51 4.13 -8.86
C GLN A 110 15.36 5.24 -7.80
N PRO A 111 16.41 6.05 -7.55
CA PRO A 111 16.29 7.22 -6.71
C PRO A 111 15.15 8.14 -7.17
N GLY A 112 14.32 8.59 -6.23
CA GLY A 112 13.12 9.39 -6.50
C GLY A 112 11.84 8.58 -6.67
N ASP A 113 11.93 7.27 -6.93
CA ASP A 113 10.74 6.40 -6.88
C ASP A 113 10.23 6.24 -5.44
N VAL A 114 8.97 5.84 -5.31
CA VAL A 114 8.34 5.56 -4.02
C VAL A 114 7.95 4.08 -3.94
N LEU A 115 8.39 3.40 -2.88
CA LEU A 115 7.86 2.09 -2.51
C LEU A 115 6.67 2.26 -1.57
N ILE A 116 5.56 1.64 -1.92
CA ILE A 116 4.38 1.53 -1.07
C ILE A 116 4.20 0.07 -0.67
N CYS A 117 4.06 -0.19 0.62
CA CYS A 117 3.88 -1.55 1.12
C CYS A 117 2.64 -1.67 2.00
N LEU A 118 1.95 -2.80 1.89
CA LEU A 118 0.72 -3.08 2.63
C LEU A 118 0.90 -4.36 3.46
N THR A 119 0.77 -4.22 4.78
CA THR A 119 0.83 -5.35 5.71
C THR A 119 -0.07 -5.13 6.92
N THR A 120 -1.14 -5.91 7.00
CA THR A 120 -2.11 -5.81 8.11
C THR A 120 -1.55 -6.24 9.46
N SER A 121 -0.48 -7.04 9.47
CA SER A 121 0.18 -7.49 10.70
C SER A 121 1.41 -6.68 11.05
N GLY A 122 1.98 -5.94 10.10
CA GLY A 122 3.27 -5.27 10.29
C GLY A 122 4.47 -6.20 10.43
N ASN A 123 4.32 -7.51 10.20
CA ASN A 123 5.34 -8.53 10.53
C ASN A 123 5.79 -9.37 9.33
N SER A 124 5.39 -8.99 8.11
CA SER A 124 5.73 -9.72 6.89
C SER A 124 7.20 -9.51 6.53
N LYS A 125 8.03 -10.56 6.66
CA LYS A 125 9.47 -10.48 6.36
C LYS A 125 9.80 -10.01 4.95
N ASN A 126 8.98 -10.38 3.97
CA ASN A 126 9.15 -9.91 2.58
C ASN A 126 8.85 -8.43 2.38
N VAL A 127 7.98 -7.84 3.21
CA VAL A 127 7.74 -6.39 3.23
C VAL A 127 8.89 -5.67 3.92
N VAL A 128 9.38 -6.21 5.05
CA VAL A 128 10.57 -5.69 5.74
C VAL A 128 11.77 -5.64 4.79
N GLY A 129 12.06 -6.74 4.08
CA GLY A 129 13.15 -6.78 3.10
C GLY A 129 12.96 -5.81 1.93
N ALA A 130 11.73 -5.54 1.51
CA ALA A 130 11.44 -4.55 0.48
C ALA A 130 11.78 -3.12 0.95
N LEU A 131 11.42 -2.78 2.19
CA LEU A 131 11.72 -1.47 2.79
C LEU A 131 13.23 -1.27 2.99
N GLU A 132 13.94 -2.31 3.44
CA GLU A 132 15.41 -2.28 3.57
C GLU A 132 16.09 -2.01 2.21
N GLU A 133 15.68 -2.73 1.16
CA GLU A 133 16.22 -2.53 -0.18
C GLU A 133 15.84 -1.14 -0.74
N ALA A 134 14.60 -0.69 -0.54
CA ALA A 134 14.17 0.65 -0.95
C ALA A 134 15.05 1.74 -0.34
N LYS A 135 15.36 1.64 0.96
CA LYS A 135 16.29 2.56 1.63
C LYS A 135 17.69 2.51 1.01
N ALA A 136 18.23 1.32 0.74
CA ALA A 136 19.53 1.17 0.08
C ALA A 136 19.56 1.81 -1.32
N ARG A 137 18.43 1.78 -2.03
CA ARG A 137 18.22 2.38 -3.36
C ARG A 137 17.81 3.85 -3.33
N LYS A 138 17.66 4.46 -2.14
CA LYS A 138 17.21 5.85 -1.93
C LYS A 138 15.80 6.12 -2.48
N LEU A 139 14.94 5.10 -2.43
CA LEU A 139 13.50 5.30 -2.62
C LEU A 139 12.90 5.96 -1.38
N LYS A 140 11.81 6.68 -1.60
CA LYS A 140 10.91 7.10 -0.52
C LYS A 140 9.92 5.97 -0.22
N THR A 141 9.36 5.94 0.98
CA THR A 141 8.61 4.77 1.46
C THR A 141 7.34 5.16 2.20
N ILE A 142 6.24 4.45 1.90
CA ILE A 142 4.96 4.56 2.60
C ILE A 142 4.53 3.15 3.02
N ALA A 143 4.11 2.98 4.27
CA ALA A 143 3.61 1.71 4.78
C ALA A 143 2.16 1.81 5.25
N PHE A 144 1.29 0.98 4.70
CA PHE A 144 -0.06 0.75 5.19
C PHE A 144 -0.01 -0.39 6.20
N LEU A 145 -0.23 -0.05 7.46
CA LEU A 145 -0.04 -0.94 8.59
C LEU A 145 -1.36 -1.23 9.30
N GLY A 146 -1.39 -2.33 10.05
CA GLY A 146 -2.48 -2.68 10.95
C GLY A 146 -1.98 -3.03 12.35
N ARG A 147 -2.90 -3.30 13.27
CA ARG A 147 -2.62 -3.67 14.67
C ARG A 147 -1.78 -2.60 15.37
N ASP A 148 -0.64 -2.98 15.92
CA ASP A 148 0.38 -2.11 16.52
C ASP A 148 1.48 -1.70 15.54
N GLY A 149 1.39 -2.15 14.27
CA GLY A 149 2.38 -1.92 13.23
C GLY A 149 3.53 -2.93 13.20
N GLY A 150 3.57 -3.89 14.14
CA GLY A 150 4.54 -4.98 14.16
C GLY A 150 6.00 -4.52 14.07
N SER A 151 6.85 -5.34 13.45
CA SER A 151 8.24 -4.99 13.20
C SER A 151 8.45 -3.92 12.12
N THR A 152 7.41 -3.55 11.38
CA THR A 152 7.48 -2.61 10.25
C THR A 152 7.26 -1.15 10.67
N ILE A 153 6.67 -0.90 11.83
CA ILE A 153 6.42 0.46 12.32
C ILE A 153 7.74 1.26 12.43
N GLY A 154 7.74 2.48 11.90
CA GLY A 154 8.90 3.37 11.87
C GLY A 154 9.98 3.00 10.85
N MET A 155 9.78 1.94 10.05
CA MET A 155 10.72 1.59 8.97
C MET A 155 10.52 2.45 7.72
N ALA A 156 9.28 2.87 7.43
CA ALA A 156 8.95 3.71 6.30
C ALA A 156 9.05 5.21 6.64
N ASP A 157 9.17 6.07 5.63
CA ASP A 157 9.14 7.53 5.82
C ASP A 157 7.76 7.99 6.33
N ILE A 158 6.69 7.29 5.92
CA ILE A 158 5.30 7.57 6.33
C ILE A 158 4.59 6.25 6.67
N ASP A 159 4.10 6.14 7.90
CA ASP A 159 3.25 5.03 8.34
C ASP A 159 1.77 5.46 8.40
N LEU A 160 0.92 4.71 7.70
CA LEU A 160 -0.54 4.77 7.76
C LEU A 160 -1.03 3.61 8.62
N LEU A 161 -0.99 3.78 9.95
CA LEU A 161 -1.31 2.74 10.93
C LEU A 161 -2.81 2.70 11.27
N VAL A 162 -3.49 1.64 10.82
CA VAL A 162 -4.88 1.34 11.21
C VAL A 162 -4.88 0.46 12.47
N LYS A 163 -5.09 1.07 13.64
CA LYS A 163 -5.10 0.36 14.93
C LYS A 163 -6.35 -0.51 15.11
N ASN A 164 -6.28 -1.75 14.63
CA ASN A 164 -7.30 -2.77 14.85
C ASN A 164 -6.72 -4.18 14.78
N ASP A 165 -7.31 -5.14 15.47
CA ASP A 165 -6.85 -6.54 15.44
C ASP A 165 -7.45 -7.37 14.30
N SER A 166 -8.57 -6.90 13.73
CA SER A 166 -9.24 -7.60 12.63
C SER A 166 -8.59 -7.28 11.29
N THR A 167 -7.89 -8.28 10.72
CA THR A 167 -7.29 -8.18 9.38
C THR A 167 -8.28 -7.74 8.32
N ALA A 168 -9.53 -8.22 8.35
CA ALA A 168 -10.56 -7.83 7.39
C ALA A 168 -10.92 -6.33 7.50
N ARG A 169 -11.08 -5.81 8.73
CA ARG A 169 -11.37 -4.38 8.94
C ARG A 169 -10.18 -3.49 8.57
N ILE A 170 -8.96 -3.97 8.78
CA ILE A 170 -7.75 -3.28 8.35
C ILE A 170 -7.70 -3.20 6.82
N GLN A 171 -8.02 -4.29 6.11
CA GLN A 171 -8.06 -4.29 4.64
C GLN A 171 -9.12 -3.33 4.09
N GLU A 172 -10.32 -3.30 4.67
CA GLU A 172 -11.35 -2.32 4.29
C GLU A 172 -10.86 -0.87 4.49
N ALA A 173 -10.16 -0.61 5.58
CA ALA A 173 -9.56 0.70 5.84
C ALA A 173 -8.41 1.03 4.87
N HIS A 174 -7.55 0.07 4.55
CA HIS A 174 -6.48 0.26 3.55
C HIS A 174 -7.06 0.58 2.18
N GLN A 175 -8.14 -0.11 1.78
CA GLN A 175 -8.83 0.15 0.51
C GLN A 175 -9.42 1.56 0.47
N LEU A 176 -10.05 2.04 1.55
CA LEU A 176 -10.52 3.42 1.63
C LEU A 176 -9.37 4.42 1.50
N LEU A 177 -8.26 4.20 2.22
CA LEU A 177 -7.08 5.07 2.15
C LEU A 177 -6.47 5.10 0.73
N ILE A 178 -6.45 3.96 0.02
CA ILE A 178 -6.04 3.90 -1.39
C ILE A 178 -6.93 4.80 -2.26
N HIS A 179 -8.26 4.68 -2.13
CA HIS A 179 -9.19 5.51 -2.92
C HIS A 179 -9.03 6.99 -2.61
N VAL A 180 -8.90 7.36 -1.33
CA VAL A 180 -8.65 8.76 -0.93
C VAL A 180 -7.33 9.27 -1.52
N LEU A 181 -6.25 8.48 -1.51
CA LEU A 181 -5.00 8.88 -2.15
C LEU A 181 -5.16 9.06 -3.66
N CYS A 182 -5.87 8.17 -4.35
CA CYS A 182 -6.17 8.35 -5.77
C CYS A 182 -6.91 9.67 -6.05
N GLU A 183 -7.95 10.00 -5.26
CA GLU A 183 -8.69 11.25 -5.37
C GLU A 183 -7.78 12.47 -5.19
N MET A 184 -6.92 12.44 -4.16
CA MET A 184 -6.00 13.52 -3.86
C MET A 184 -4.95 13.70 -4.96
N ILE A 185 -4.38 12.60 -5.47
CA ILE A 185 -3.40 12.63 -6.57
C ILE A 185 -4.01 13.21 -7.84
N GLU A 186 -5.23 12.79 -8.21
CA GLU A 186 -5.93 13.36 -9.38
C GLU A 186 -6.20 14.85 -9.19
N ALA A 187 -6.64 15.29 -8.01
CA ALA A 187 -6.87 16.70 -7.72
C ALA A 187 -5.59 17.56 -7.75
N GLN A 188 -4.43 16.99 -7.41
CA GLN A 188 -3.14 17.67 -7.44
C GLN A 188 -2.59 17.81 -8.86
N LEU A 189 -2.71 16.77 -9.68
CA LEU A 189 -2.17 16.74 -11.04
C LEU A 189 -2.98 17.56 -12.05
N ASP A 190 -4.28 17.78 -11.81
CA ASP A 190 -5.11 18.66 -12.64
C ASP A 190 -4.67 20.14 -12.60
N LYS A 191 -3.89 20.54 -11.59
CA LYS A 191 -3.47 21.94 -11.39
C LYS A 191 -2.13 22.27 -12.07
N THR A 192 -1.57 21.32 -12.81
CA THR A 192 -0.27 21.42 -13.50
C THR A 192 -0.42 21.10 -14.97
#